data_AF-A0A370SJP4-F1
#
_entry.id   AF-A0A370SJP4-F1
#
_cell.length_a   1.000
_cell.length_b   1.000
_cell.length_c   1.000
_cell.angle_alpha   90.00
_cell.angle_beta   90.00
_cell.angle_gamma   90.00
#
_symmetry.space_group_name_H-M   'P 1'
#
loop_
_entity.id
_entity.type
_entity.pdbx_description
1 polymer ?
#
loop_
_entity_poly.entity_id
_entity_poly.type
_entity_poly.pdbx_seq_one_letter_code
_entity_poly.pdbx_strand_id
1 'polypeptide(L)'
;MRDGDYPEEALRPFRAVASKYLAGIWIALSGTVIISILSLEPSFIPEGQEASLWFQRSGSITTIGALFIGIFAENLRSRLRGQFMGDIYAMRVFSEVKVHFVIATFGSFALTIIGTLIWGYGDLIYSWSFRN
;
A
#
# COMPACT_ATOMS: atom_id res chain seq x y z
N MET A 1 9.76 -25.48 22.52
CA MET A 1 10.75 -25.69 21.45
C MET A 1 11.62 -24.46 21.38
N ARG A 2 12.90 -24.62 21.70
CA ARG A 2 13.96 -23.59 21.54
C ARG A 2 14.11 -23.33 20.04
N ASP A 3 14.56 -22.14 19.62
CA ASP A 3 14.88 -21.78 18.22
C ASP A 3 15.73 -22.88 17.56
N GLY A 4 15.04 -23.87 16.99
CA GLY A 4 15.60 -25.10 16.47
C GLY A 4 15.24 -25.14 15.00
N ASP A 5 16.27 -25.22 14.18
CA ASP A 5 16.25 -25.11 12.72
C ASP A 5 14.97 -25.69 12.11
N TYR A 6 14.08 -24.79 11.72
CA TYR A 6 13.00 -25.16 10.82
C TYR A 6 13.66 -25.62 9.52
N PRO A 7 13.34 -26.82 9.00
CA PRO A 7 13.89 -27.24 7.72
C PRO A 7 13.56 -26.19 6.66
N GLU A 8 14.60 -25.63 6.05
CA GLU A 8 14.48 -24.54 5.06
C GLU A 8 13.50 -24.89 3.93
N GLU A 9 13.45 -26.18 3.56
CA GLU A 9 12.52 -26.71 2.57
C GLU A 9 11.04 -26.50 2.95
N ALA A 10 10.71 -26.56 4.24
CA ALA A 10 9.35 -26.33 4.74
C ALA A 10 8.98 -24.83 4.77
N LEU A 11 9.96 -23.92 4.86
CA LEU A 11 9.73 -22.47 4.86
C LEU A 11 9.57 -21.88 3.46
N ARG A 12 10.22 -22.47 2.45
CA ARG A 12 10.20 -22.01 1.04
C ARG A 12 8.81 -21.65 0.50
N PRO A 13 7.76 -22.49 0.63
CA PRO A 13 6.44 -22.15 0.08
C PRO A 13 5.85 -20.89 0.73
N PHE A 14 6.01 -20.73 2.04
CA PHE A 14 5.52 -19.56 2.76
C PHE A 14 6.29 -18.29 2.38
N ARG A 15 7.62 -18.38 2.24
CA ARG A 15 8.47 -17.26 1.80
C ARG A 15 8.14 -16.83 0.37
N ALA A 16 7.90 -17.79 -0.54
CA ALA A 16 7.50 -17.48 -1.92
C ALA A 16 6.15 -16.74 -1.98
N VAL A 17 5.17 -17.19 -1.19
CA VAL A 17 3.89 -16.49 -1.04
C VAL A 17 4.11 -15.09 -0.48
N ALA A 18 4.85 -14.97 0.63
CA ALA A 18 5.10 -13.68 1.27
C ALA A 18 5.78 -12.68 0.32
N SER A 19 6.82 -13.12 -0.39
CA SER A 19 7.55 -12.33 -1.38
C SER A 19 6.65 -11.81 -2.50
N LYS A 20 5.77 -12.67 -3.06
CA LYS A 20 4.83 -12.27 -4.12
C LYS A 20 3.88 -11.17 -3.65
N TYR A 21 3.29 -11.32 -2.47
CA TYR A 21 2.38 -10.31 -1.93
C TYR A 21 3.11 -9.03 -1.55
N LEU A 22 4.30 -9.12 -0.94
CA LEU A 22 5.11 -7.94 -0.63
C LEU A 22 5.51 -7.18 -1.89
N ALA A 23 5.91 -7.86 -2.95
CA ALA A 23 6.21 -7.23 -4.23
C ALA A 23 4.97 -6.46 -4.75
N GLY A 24 3.79 -7.09 -4.74
CA GLY A 24 2.53 -6.42 -5.12
C GLY A 24 2.22 -5.21 -4.26
N ILE A 25 2.40 -5.31 -2.94
CA ILE A 25 2.22 -4.21 -1.97
C ILE A 25 3.16 -3.06 -2.30
N TRP A 26 4.46 -3.32 -2.50
CA TRP A 26 5.44 -2.27 -2.76
C TRP A 26 5.25 -1.62 -4.13
N ILE A 27 4.86 -2.38 -5.15
CA ILE A 27 4.50 -1.84 -6.46
C ILE A 27 3.28 -0.93 -6.33
N ALA A 28 2.22 -1.40 -5.66
CA ALA A 28 1.00 -0.61 -5.47
C ALA A 28 1.26 0.65 -4.63
N LEU A 29 2.04 0.55 -3.54
CA LEU A 29 2.41 1.68 -2.70
C LEU A 29 3.22 2.72 -3.48
N SER A 30 4.27 2.27 -4.17
CA SER A 30 5.12 3.15 -4.98
C SER A 30 4.31 3.82 -6.09
N GLY A 31 3.49 3.06 -6.82
CA GLY A 31 2.63 3.59 -7.88
C GLY A 31 1.62 4.61 -7.36
N THR A 32 1.01 4.34 -6.20
CA THR A 32 0.06 5.26 -5.55
C THR A 32 0.75 6.57 -5.19
N VAL A 33 1.91 6.52 -4.52
CA VAL A 33 2.68 7.71 -4.12
C VAL A 33 3.16 8.49 -5.34
N ILE A 34 3.66 7.81 -6.37
CA ILE A 34 4.09 8.45 -7.62
C ILE A 34 2.93 9.20 -8.26
N ILE A 35 1.75 8.59 -8.39
CA ILE A 35 0.58 9.26 -8.97
C ILE A 35 0.18 10.49 -8.15
N SER A 36 0.18 10.39 -6.82
CA SER A 36 -0.14 11.55 -5.96
C SER A 36 0.85 12.70 -6.19
N ILE A 37 2.14 12.41 -6.29
CA ILE A 37 3.18 13.43 -6.54
C ILE A 37 3.04 14.01 -7.95
N LEU A 38 2.90 13.17 -8.97
CA LEU A 38 2.76 13.60 -10.36
C LEU A 38 1.52 14.47 -10.59
N SER A 39 0.49 14.32 -9.75
CA SER A 39 -0.71 15.18 -9.84
C SER A 39 -0.46 16.65 -9.49
N LEU A 40 0.67 16.96 -8.86
CA LEU A 40 1.11 18.33 -8.56
C LEU A 40 1.93 18.96 -9.69
N GLU A 41 2.45 18.16 -10.61
CA GLU A 41 3.32 18.62 -11.69
C GLU A 41 2.48 19.09 -12.89
N PRO A 42 2.59 20.37 -13.30
CA PRO A 42 1.82 20.91 -14.42
C PRO A 42 1.95 20.13 -15.73
N SER A 43 3.12 19.53 -15.96
CA SER A 43 3.40 18.74 -17.16
C SER A 43 2.56 17.46 -17.30
N PHE A 44 1.95 16.98 -16.22
CA PHE A 44 1.10 15.78 -16.20
C PHE A 44 -0.41 16.10 -16.11
N ILE A 45 -0.78 17.38 -16.18
CA ILE A 45 -2.18 17.79 -16.23
C ILE A 45 -2.71 17.51 -17.65
N PRO A 46 -3.83 16.76 -17.79
CA PRO A 46 -4.43 16.54 -19.10
C PRO A 46 -4.84 17.85 -19.78
N GLU A 47 -4.60 17.95 -21.08
CA GLU A 47 -4.98 19.13 -21.87
C GLU A 47 -6.46 19.48 -21.69
N GLY A 48 -6.74 20.77 -21.42
CA GLY A 48 -8.09 21.27 -21.19
C GLY A 48 -8.66 21.03 -19.79
N GLN A 49 -7.88 20.48 -18.84
CA GLN A 49 -8.30 20.40 -17.44
C GLN A 49 -7.68 21.51 -16.58
N GLU A 50 -8.48 22.00 -15.63
CA GLU A 50 -7.99 22.89 -14.59
C GLU A 50 -7.12 22.12 -13.59
N ALA A 51 -5.98 22.69 -13.21
CA ALA A 51 -5.01 22.06 -12.31
C ALA A 51 -5.61 21.70 -10.93
N SER A 52 -6.44 22.59 -10.39
CA SER A 52 -7.15 22.41 -9.11
C SER A 52 -8.07 21.19 -9.14
N LEU A 53 -8.85 21.04 -10.21
CA LEU A 53 -9.77 19.94 -10.42
C LEU A 53 -9.02 18.62 -10.70
N TRP A 54 -7.91 18.68 -11.43
CA TRP A 54 -7.05 17.51 -11.63
C TRP A 54 -6.47 17.00 -10.32
N PHE A 55 -5.92 17.90 -9.49
CA PHE A 55 -5.41 17.56 -8.17
C PHE A 55 -6.51 16.95 -7.29
N GLN A 56 -7.73 17.50 -7.29
CA GLN A 56 -8.85 16.89 -6.58
C GLN A 56 -9.14 15.46 -7.05
N ARG A 57 -9.17 15.22 -8.37
CA ARG A 57 -9.44 13.87 -8.93
C ARG A 57 -8.34 12.87 -8.60
N SER A 58 -7.08 13.30 -8.49
CA SER A 58 -5.97 12.42 -8.12
C SER A 58 -6.14 11.82 -6.72
N GLY A 59 -6.88 12.50 -5.83
CA GLY A 59 -7.27 11.97 -4.52
C GLY A 59 -8.07 10.66 -4.61
N SER A 60 -8.95 10.53 -5.61
CA SER A 60 -9.71 9.28 -5.81
C SER A 60 -8.80 8.12 -6.23
N ILE A 61 -7.83 8.38 -7.12
CA ILE A 61 -6.84 7.39 -7.57
C ILE A 61 -5.96 6.97 -6.39
N THR A 62 -5.51 7.94 -5.59
CA THR A 62 -4.73 7.71 -4.38
C THR A 62 -5.49 6.82 -3.39
N THR A 63 -6.77 7.12 -3.18
CA THR A 63 -7.65 6.35 -2.27
C THR A 63 -7.83 4.91 -2.75
N ILE A 64 -8.11 4.71 -4.04
CA ILE A 64 -8.27 3.37 -4.62
C ILE A 64 -6.97 2.58 -4.51
N GLY A 65 -5.83 3.19 -4.85
CA GLY A 65 -4.51 2.57 -4.71
C GLY A 65 -4.24 2.13 -3.27
N ALA A 66 -4.55 3.00 -2.30
CA ALA A 66 -4.45 2.69 -0.88
C ALA A 66 -5.32 1.50 -0.46
N LEU A 67 -6.56 1.40 -0.95
CA LEU A 67 -7.45 0.27 -0.69
C LEU A 67 -6.87 -1.05 -1.24
N PHE A 68 -6.31 -1.04 -2.46
CA PHE A 68 -5.65 -2.21 -3.02
C PHE A 68 -4.49 -2.70 -2.14
N ILE A 69 -3.67 -1.78 -1.62
CA ILE A 69 -2.57 -2.13 -0.69
C ILE A 69 -3.13 -2.81 0.57
N GLY A 70 -4.21 -2.27 1.15
CA GLY A 70 -4.89 -2.87 2.29
C GLY A 70 -5.41 -4.29 2.01
N ILE A 71 -6.02 -4.51 0.83
CA ILE A 71 -6.49 -5.82 0.39
C ILE A 71 -5.32 -6.81 0.24
N PHE A 72 -4.21 -6.39 -0.38
CA PHE A 72 -3.03 -7.25 -0.51
C PHE A 72 -2.40 -7.59 0.84
N ALA A 73 -2.34 -6.62 1.76
CA ALA A 73 -1.85 -6.85 3.11
C ALA A 73 -2.73 -7.85 3.88
N GLU A 74 -4.05 -7.69 3.84
CA GLU A 74 -4.95 -8.62 4.53
C GLU A 74 -4.93 -10.02 3.91
N ASN A 75 -4.78 -10.11 2.58
CA ASN A 75 -4.56 -11.39 1.90
C ASN A 75 -3.24 -12.05 2.30
N LEU A 76 -2.15 -11.29 2.43
CA LEU A 76 -0.88 -11.80 2.95
C LEU A 76 -1.05 -12.34 4.36
N ARG A 77 -1.71 -11.58 5.23
CA ARG A 77 -1.98 -11.95 6.62
C ARG A 77 -2.82 -13.22 6.72
N SER A 78 -3.91 -13.33 5.96
CA SER A 78 -4.81 -14.49 5.99
C SER A 78 -4.12 -15.76 5.48
N ARG A 79 -3.24 -15.64 4.47
CA ARG A 79 -2.43 -16.74 3.95
C ARG A 79 -1.33 -17.20 4.92
N LEU A 80 -0.78 -16.29 5.72
CA LEU A 80 0.30 -16.60 6.66
C LEU A 80 -0.16 -16.91 8.10
N ARG A 81 -1.46 -16.76 8.43
CA ARG A 81 -2.06 -17.11 9.73
C ARG A 81 -2.88 -18.41 9.71
N GLY A 82 -2.55 -19.37 8.83
CA GLY A 82 -3.38 -20.56 8.56
C GLY A 82 -3.86 -21.35 9.79
N GLN A 83 -5.05 -21.96 9.68
CA GLN A 83 -5.90 -22.44 10.79
C GLN A 83 -5.39 -23.61 11.67
N PHE A 84 -4.32 -24.37 11.37
CA PHE A 84 -3.65 -25.34 12.29
C PHE A 84 -2.33 -25.89 11.71
N MET A 85 -1.40 -26.34 12.60
CA MET A 85 -0.05 -26.98 12.43
C MET A 85 0.97 -26.36 11.45
N GLY A 86 0.57 -25.87 10.28
CA GLY A 86 1.38 -24.96 9.46
C GLY A 86 1.58 -23.58 10.10
N ASP A 87 0.90 -23.33 11.22
CA ASP A 87 0.89 -22.08 11.94
C ASP A 87 2.29 -21.71 12.47
N ILE A 88 3.11 -22.66 12.91
CA ILE A 88 4.46 -22.34 13.42
C ILE A 88 5.39 -21.86 12.29
N TYR A 89 5.42 -22.56 11.15
CA TYR A 89 6.24 -22.18 9.99
C TYR A 89 5.74 -20.88 9.36
N ALA A 90 4.43 -20.72 9.22
CA ALA A 90 3.82 -19.52 8.68
C ALA A 90 3.99 -18.32 9.62
N MET A 91 3.87 -18.51 10.94
CA MET A 91 4.19 -17.48 11.94
C MET A 91 5.66 -17.08 11.91
N ARG A 92 6.59 -18.03 11.71
CA ARG A 92 8.01 -17.72 11.57
C ARG A 92 8.24 -16.83 10.36
N VAL A 93 7.72 -17.19 9.18
CA VAL A 93 7.85 -16.35 7.98
C VAL A 93 7.11 -15.02 8.15
N PHE A 94 5.94 -15.02 8.80
CA PHE A 94 5.22 -13.78 9.10
C PHE A 94 6.05 -12.85 9.99
N SER A 95 6.81 -13.38 10.95
CA SER A 95 7.70 -12.58 11.79
C SER A 95 8.83 -11.91 10.98
N GLU A 96 9.35 -12.59 9.94
CA GLU A 96 10.35 -12.05 9.01
C GLU A 96 9.78 -10.85 8.21
N VAL A 97 8.51 -10.92 7.82
CA VAL A 97 7.86 -9.88 7.01
C VAL A 97 7.03 -8.88 7.81
N LYS A 98 6.95 -9.03 9.14
CA LYS A 98 6.05 -8.25 10.02
C LYS A 98 6.23 -6.75 9.86
N VAL A 99 7.48 -6.27 9.79
CA VAL A 99 7.78 -4.85 9.63
C VAL A 99 7.20 -4.31 8.33
N HIS A 100 7.39 -5.03 7.23
CA HIS A 100 6.86 -4.64 5.91
C HIS A 100 5.33 -4.64 5.91
N PHE A 101 4.71 -5.64 6.54
CA PHE A 101 3.25 -5.69 6.71
C PHE A 101 2.73 -4.48 7.51
N VAL A 102 3.37 -4.15 8.65
CA VAL A 102 2.97 -3.00 9.48
C VAL A 102 3.10 -1.69 8.69
N ILE A 103 4.22 -1.48 7.99
CA ILE A 103 4.41 -0.30 7.14
C ILE A 103 3.33 -0.23 6.07
N ALA A 104 3.02 -1.34 5.40
CA ALA A 104 2.01 -1.39 4.36
C ALA A 104 0.61 -1.06 4.89
N THR A 105 0.22 -1.61 6.05
CA THR A 105 -1.10 -1.36 6.66
C THR A 105 -1.26 0.08 7.14
N PHE A 106 -0.25 0.62 7.85
CA PHE A 106 -0.31 2.01 8.29
C PHE A 106 -0.19 2.98 7.11
N GLY A 107 0.67 2.67 6.14
CA GLY A 107 0.83 3.45 4.92
C GLY A 107 -0.46 3.47 4.09
N SER A 108 -1.13 2.32 3.90
CA SER A 108 -2.42 2.28 3.20
C SER A 108 -3.47 3.10 3.93
N PHE A 109 -3.57 2.97 5.26
CA PHE A 109 -4.54 3.74 6.03
C PHE A 109 -4.30 5.25 5.93
N ALA A 110 -3.05 5.70 6.07
CA ALA A 110 -2.67 7.10 5.92
C ALA A 110 -2.98 7.62 4.50
N LEU A 111 -2.64 6.86 3.46
CA LEU A 111 -2.94 7.22 2.07
C LEU A 111 -4.44 7.25 1.77
N THR A 112 -5.25 6.39 2.39
CA THR A 112 -6.71 6.46 2.28
C THR A 112 -7.24 7.78 2.85
N ILE A 113 -6.76 8.19 4.03
CA ILE A 113 -7.15 9.46 4.63
C ILE A 113 -6.73 10.63 3.74
N ILE A 114 -5.45 10.69 3.35
CA ILE A 114 -4.91 11.75 2.51
C ILE A 114 -5.64 11.81 1.17
N GLY A 115 -5.79 10.68 0.49
CA GLY A 115 -6.50 10.58 -0.78
C GLY A 115 -7.95 11.04 -0.66
N THR A 116 -8.65 10.70 0.42
CA THR A 116 -10.04 11.11 0.65
C THR A 116 -10.15 12.62 0.90
N LEU A 117 -9.21 13.20 1.65
CA LEU A 117 -9.15 14.65 1.86
C LEU A 117 -8.88 15.41 0.56
N ILE A 118 -7.93 14.94 -0.25
CA ILE A 118 -7.65 15.52 -1.58
C ILE A 118 -8.88 15.35 -2.48
N TRP A 119 -9.56 14.21 -2.43
CA TRP A 119 -10.73 13.98 -3.27
C TRP A 119 -11.91 14.88 -2.90
N GLY A 120 -12.14 15.10 -1.60
CA GLY A 120 -13.22 15.96 -1.13
C GLY A 120 -12.94 17.46 -1.23
N TYR A 121 -11.68 17.87 -1.08
CA TYR A 121 -11.30 19.28 -0.87
C TYR A 121 -10.07 19.73 -1.66
N GLY A 122 -9.63 18.96 -2.67
CA GLY A 122 -8.38 19.20 -3.38
C GLY A 122 -8.35 20.54 -4.12
N ASP A 123 -9.48 20.96 -4.68
CA ASP A 123 -9.63 22.28 -5.31
C ASP A 123 -9.31 23.42 -4.33
N LEU A 124 -9.85 23.37 -3.11
CA LEU A 124 -9.58 24.33 -2.04
C LEU A 124 -8.10 24.29 -1.62
N ILE A 125 -7.56 23.10 -1.35
CA ILE A 125 -6.17 22.90 -0.93
C ILE A 125 -5.20 23.45 -1.99
N TYR A 126 -5.47 23.15 -3.27
CA TYR A 126 -4.68 23.64 -4.40
C TYR A 126 -4.77 25.17 -4.48
N SER A 127 -5.99 25.72 -4.44
CA SER A 127 -6.20 27.15 -4.53
C SER A 127 -5.49 27.93 -3.41
N TRP A 128 -5.42 27.40 -2.18
CA TRP A 128 -4.68 28.02 -1.08
C TRP A 128 -3.17 27.93 -1.24
N SER A 129 -2.67 26.81 -1.76
CA SER A 129 -1.23 26.56 -1.89
C SER A 129 -0.59 27.37 -3.02
N PHE A 130 -1.33 27.62 -4.11
CA PHE A 130 -0.82 28.23 -5.34
C PHE A 130 -1.35 29.64 -5.63
N ARG A 131 -2.08 30.28 -4.68
CA ARG A 131 -2.50 31.70 -4.78
C ARG A 131 -1.54 32.71 -4.15
N ASN A 132 -0.38 32.30 -3.66
CA ASN A 132 0.66 33.23 -3.19
C ASN A 132 1.53 33.72 -4.35
#